data_AF-A0A512ISG4-F1
#
_entry.id   AF-A0A512ISG4-F1
#
_cell.length_a   1.000
_cell.length_b   1.000
_cell.length_c   1.000
_cell.angle_alpha   90.00
_cell.angle_beta   90.00
_cell.angle_gamma   90.00
#
_symmetry.space_group_name_H-M   'P 1'
#
loop_
_entity.id
_entity.type
_entity.pdbx_description
1 polymer ?
#
loop_
_entity_poly.entity_id
_entity_poly.type
_entity_poly.pdbx_seq_one_letter_code
_entity_poly.pdbx_strand_id
1 'polypeptide(L)'
;MAIFSAGQLNTTALVTPGLYISIVEPQLLLLNGVPTNIGGLIGTAIWGPVGRAVLVSDPSGFKPNFGPAQNRKYDMGTFVSVGSKQGAAGAYACVRVTDGTDLAATATVQTNCLTLTARYTGTGGNQISFLVTSGSAPGTLRAIVALPFLGSEAFDNLPATGAAFWPALASAINNGQSISRGASQIVVAAAGVGTTAPTQNTKVTLAGGTDGASGVTAQTLVGTDTTPRSGMFALRSVGCSVAALCDCTDDTTNATQIAFGLSEGVLMIGVGTPGESLTTAVSARNDGGIDSYAFERLVGDWILFYDEANGLNRYVSPQAFELGKLVNLAPQFTTLNKPMQGIIGTQRSATGATYSDAELQLLGSNGLSLICNPIPAGKVFGNRFGRNTSSNVGIHQVAYTRLTNYIAKTLDAGMGKYVGELQSRQADDSTRARASATLNAFLGSLQGEKMIDDFQVICDLSNNPVNRIAAGYLKAAVKVVYLAVVEYFLIDIEGGQTVQITRTQNQPTGFNFAVITTSLAA
;
A
#
# COMPACT_ATOMS: atom_id res chain seq x y z
N MET A 1 6.81 50.77 12.55
CA MET A 1 6.64 49.98 11.31
C MET A 1 6.09 48.63 11.71
N ALA A 2 4.96 48.21 11.15
CA ALA A 2 4.35 46.92 11.47
C ALA A 2 4.11 46.16 10.16
N ILE A 3 4.50 44.88 10.16
CA ILE A 3 4.47 43.99 9.01
C ILE A 3 3.43 42.92 9.31
N PHE A 4 2.52 42.68 8.37
CA PHE A 4 1.43 41.72 8.51
C PHE A 4 1.39 40.78 7.30
N SER A 5 0.98 39.54 7.51
CA SER A 5 0.61 38.64 6.41
C SER A 5 -0.71 39.10 5.79
N ALA A 6 -0.86 38.91 4.47
CA ALA A 6 -2.07 39.29 3.75
C ALA A 6 -3.34 38.68 4.40
N GLY A 7 -4.40 39.50 4.49
CA GLY A 7 -5.69 39.10 5.08
C GLY A 7 -5.78 39.24 6.62
N GLN A 8 -4.67 39.38 7.35
CA GLN A 8 -4.71 39.58 8.81
C GLN A 8 -4.88 41.05 9.24
N LEU A 9 -4.61 42.00 8.33
CA LEU A 9 -4.78 43.42 8.61
C LEU A 9 -6.25 43.83 8.43
N ASN A 10 -6.96 44.04 9.54
CA ASN A 10 -8.29 44.65 9.49
C ASN A 10 -8.18 46.15 9.19
N THR A 11 -8.18 46.50 7.90
CA THR A 11 -8.02 47.87 7.42
C THR A 11 -9.15 48.82 7.83
N THR A 12 -10.33 48.31 8.20
CA THR A 12 -11.45 49.13 8.66
C THR A 12 -11.36 49.50 10.15
N ALA A 13 -10.44 48.88 10.91
CA ALA A 13 -10.19 49.17 12.32
C ALA A 13 -8.93 50.06 12.55
N LEU A 14 -8.32 50.57 11.48
CA LEU A 14 -7.13 51.41 11.56
C LEU A 14 -7.48 52.85 11.96
N VAL A 15 -7.41 53.13 13.27
CA VAL A 15 -7.66 54.46 13.85
C VAL A 15 -6.42 55.35 13.99
N THR A 16 -5.22 54.80 13.74
CA THR A 16 -3.94 55.50 13.88
C THR A 16 -3.24 55.65 12.52
N PRO A 17 -2.82 56.86 12.10
CA PRO A 17 -2.05 57.04 10.87
C PRO A 17 -0.69 56.33 10.92
N GLY A 18 -0.32 55.61 9.85
CA GLY A 18 0.96 54.91 9.77
C GLY A 18 1.19 54.18 8.44
N LEU A 19 2.42 53.72 8.21
CA LEU A 19 2.77 52.82 7.10
C LEU A 19 2.59 51.36 7.52
N TYR A 20 1.77 50.65 6.76
CA TYR A 20 1.45 49.23 6.93
C TYR A 20 1.92 48.46 5.69
N ILE A 21 2.70 47.40 5.87
CA ILE A 21 3.13 46.52 4.78
C ILE A 21 2.43 45.18 4.93
N SER A 22 1.69 44.80 3.88
CA SER A 22 1.06 43.48 3.74
C SER A 22 1.93 42.61 2.84
N ILE A 23 2.47 41.52 3.36
CA ILE A 23 3.23 40.54 2.57
C ILE A 23 2.23 39.62 1.87
N VAL A 24 2.34 39.52 0.54
CA VAL A 24 1.59 38.59 -0.30
C VAL A 24 2.52 37.44 -0.70
N GLU A 25 2.13 36.20 -0.40
CA GLU A 25 2.91 35.02 -0.74
C GLU A 25 2.83 34.69 -2.25
N PRO A 26 3.87 34.11 -2.87
CA PRO A 26 3.83 33.67 -4.27
C PRO A 26 2.73 32.62 -4.51
N GLN A 27 1.82 32.88 -5.45
CA GLN A 27 0.51 32.19 -5.48
C GLN A 27 0.45 30.90 -6.33
N LEU A 28 1.57 30.46 -6.92
CA LEU A 28 1.68 29.17 -7.61
C LEU A 28 2.05 28.07 -6.61
N LEU A 29 1.06 27.62 -5.85
CA LEU A 29 1.16 26.48 -4.95
C LEU A 29 0.89 25.18 -5.73
N LEU A 30 1.96 24.53 -6.19
CA LEU A 30 1.88 23.23 -6.86
C LEU A 30 1.25 22.18 -5.94
N LEU A 31 0.49 21.27 -6.55
CA LEU A 31 -0.10 20.13 -5.86
C LEU A 31 0.82 18.93 -6.03
N ASN A 32 1.42 18.47 -4.93
CA ASN A 32 2.29 17.28 -4.95
C ASN A 32 1.44 16.01 -4.97
N GLY A 33 1.80 15.06 -5.83
CA GLY A 33 1.15 13.76 -5.93
C GLY A 33 1.22 12.97 -4.62
N VAL A 34 0.12 12.30 -4.25
CA VAL A 34 0.14 11.35 -3.12
C VAL A 34 0.90 10.07 -3.47
N PRO A 35 1.50 9.37 -2.49
CA PRO A 35 2.18 8.10 -2.74
C PRO A 35 1.25 7.04 -3.35
N THR A 36 1.68 6.40 -4.45
CA THR A 36 0.97 5.28 -5.09
C THR A 36 1.63 3.91 -4.87
N ASN A 37 2.68 3.88 -4.06
CA ASN A 37 3.56 2.73 -3.80
C ASN A 37 3.29 2.02 -2.46
N ILE A 38 2.20 2.38 -1.75
CA ILE A 38 1.82 1.75 -0.47
C ILE A 38 0.79 0.64 -0.73
N GLY A 39 1.15 -0.60 -0.41
CA GLY A 39 0.27 -1.76 -0.46
C GLY A 39 -0.24 -2.17 0.91
N GLY A 40 -1.55 -2.32 1.07
CA GLY A 40 -2.15 -2.83 2.31
C GLY A 40 -2.05 -4.36 2.42
N LEU A 41 -1.50 -4.86 3.53
CA LEU A 41 -1.39 -6.30 3.82
C LEU A 41 -2.06 -6.61 5.15
N ILE A 42 -3.11 -7.43 5.13
CA ILE A 42 -3.81 -7.87 6.33
C ILE A 42 -3.58 -9.37 6.50
N GLY A 43 -3.04 -9.78 7.64
CA GLY A 43 -2.65 -11.17 7.87
C GLY A 43 -2.14 -11.42 9.29
N THR A 44 -1.57 -12.60 9.50
CA THR A 44 -1.02 -13.05 10.77
C THR A 44 0.50 -12.86 10.83
N ALA A 45 1.00 -12.68 12.05
CA ALA A 45 2.42 -12.60 12.38
C ALA A 45 2.67 -13.24 13.76
N ILE A 46 3.94 -13.50 14.11
CA ILE A 46 4.31 -14.16 15.39
C ILE A 46 4.59 -13.17 16.52
N TRP A 47 4.55 -11.88 16.22
CA TRP A 47 4.92 -10.77 17.10
C TRP A 47 4.28 -9.47 16.58
N GLY A 48 4.39 -8.38 17.33
CA GLY A 48 4.02 -7.03 16.87
C GLY A 48 2.60 -6.60 17.24
N PRO A 49 2.26 -5.31 17.03
CA PRO A 49 0.98 -4.74 17.41
C PRO A 49 -0.18 -5.34 16.57
N VAL A 50 -1.26 -5.74 17.25
CA VAL A 50 -2.49 -6.25 16.62
C VAL A 50 -3.41 -5.07 16.26
N GLY A 51 -4.13 -5.17 15.14
CA GLY A 51 -5.16 -4.20 14.73
C GLY A 51 -4.63 -2.82 14.31
N ARG A 52 -3.31 -2.66 14.14
CA ARG A 52 -2.68 -1.38 13.76
C ARG A 52 -1.83 -1.55 12.51
N ALA A 53 -1.99 -0.63 11.55
CA ALA A 53 -1.10 -0.54 10.39
C ALA A 53 0.32 -0.10 10.81
N VAL A 54 1.33 -0.84 10.36
CA VAL A 54 2.75 -0.50 10.46
C VAL A 54 3.36 -0.53 9.07
N LEU A 55 4.04 0.56 8.68
CA LEU A 55 4.70 0.65 7.37
C LEU A 55 6.08 -0.03 7.39
N VAL A 56 6.34 -0.89 6.41
CA VAL A 56 7.61 -1.58 6.17
C VAL A 56 7.89 -1.62 4.67
N SER A 57 9.15 -1.74 4.24
CA SER A 57 9.49 -1.80 2.79
C SER A 57 9.98 -3.17 2.32
N ASP A 58 10.53 -3.98 3.22
CA ASP A 58 11.19 -5.24 2.90
C ASP A 58 11.18 -6.20 4.12
N PRO A 59 11.62 -7.47 3.97
CA PRO A 59 11.68 -8.44 5.06
C PRO A 59 12.56 -8.03 6.25
N SER A 60 13.59 -7.22 6.04
CA SER A 60 14.48 -6.70 7.09
C SER A 60 13.80 -5.60 7.91
N GLY A 61 12.91 -4.82 7.30
CA GLY A 61 12.00 -3.89 8.00
C GLY A 61 10.80 -4.58 8.66
N PHE A 62 10.27 -5.65 8.06
CA PHE A 62 9.17 -6.45 8.62
C PHE A 62 9.59 -7.19 9.89
N LYS A 63 10.74 -7.88 9.85
CA LYS A 63 11.19 -8.82 10.88
C LYS A 63 11.31 -8.21 12.30
N PRO A 64 11.85 -6.99 12.50
CA PRO A 64 11.85 -6.31 13.80
C PRO A 64 10.46 -6.00 14.36
N ASN A 65 9.48 -5.74 13.49
CA ASN A 65 8.12 -5.36 13.87
C ASN A 65 7.23 -6.57 14.16
N PHE A 66 7.33 -7.62 13.35
CA PHE A 66 6.37 -8.74 13.28
C PHE A 66 6.99 -10.15 13.40
N GLY A 67 8.32 -10.24 13.47
CA GLY A 67 9.07 -11.51 13.41
C GLY A 67 9.31 -11.99 11.98
N PRO A 68 10.12 -13.06 11.79
CA PRO A 68 10.32 -13.69 10.48
C PRO A 68 9.02 -14.29 9.91
N ALA A 69 8.90 -14.31 8.58
CA ALA A 69 7.80 -14.94 7.85
C ALA A 69 7.65 -16.42 8.19
N GLN A 70 6.41 -16.88 8.39
CA GLN A 70 6.10 -18.27 8.72
C GLN A 70 5.53 -19.02 7.51
N ASN A 71 5.85 -20.32 7.39
CA ASN A 71 5.17 -21.21 6.46
C ASN A 71 3.76 -21.59 7.00
N ARG A 72 2.79 -20.68 6.87
CA ARG A 72 1.38 -20.89 7.23
C ARG A 72 0.45 -20.02 6.37
N LYS A 73 -0.86 -20.32 6.41
CA LYS A 73 -1.88 -19.50 5.76
C LYS A 73 -1.95 -18.11 6.40
N TYR A 74 -2.25 -17.11 5.58
CA TYR A 74 -2.44 -15.71 5.99
C TYR A 74 -1.15 -15.04 6.50
N ASP A 75 0.04 -15.61 6.29
CA ASP A 75 1.30 -15.02 6.77
C ASP A 75 1.67 -13.77 5.95
N MET A 76 1.64 -12.61 6.59
CA MET A 76 1.96 -11.34 5.92
C MET A 76 3.46 -11.15 5.63
N GLY A 77 4.36 -11.81 6.36
CA GLY A 77 5.79 -11.77 6.09
C GLY A 77 6.13 -12.39 4.74
N THR A 78 5.39 -13.42 4.34
CA THR A 78 5.43 -14.06 3.02
C THR A 78 5.08 -13.06 1.92
N PHE A 79 4.02 -12.26 2.11
CA PHE A 79 3.62 -11.23 1.16
C PHE A 79 4.66 -10.14 1.01
N VAL A 80 5.27 -9.65 2.11
CA VAL A 80 6.37 -8.67 2.05
C VAL A 80 7.60 -9.26 1.34
N SER A 81 7.95 -10.52 1.62
CA SER A 81 9.07 -11.22 0.98
C SER A 81 8.88 -11.32 -0.54
N VAL A 82 7.73 -11.84 -1.00
CA VAL A 82 7.40 -11.93 -2.43
C VAL A 82 7.30 -10.55 -3.08
N GLY A 83 6.69 -9.58 -2.40
CA GLY A 83 6.50 -8.22 -2.90
C GLY A 83 7.83 -7.48 -3.11
N SER A 84 8.76 -7.56 -2.15
CA SER A 84 10.08 -6.94 -2.26
C SER A 84 10.92 -7.46 -3.44
N LYS A 85 10.63 -8.68 -3.94
CA LYS A 85 11.29 -9.23 -5.14
C LYS A 85 10.79 -8.59 -6.44
N GLN A 86 9.65 -7.90 -6.43
CA GLN A 86 9.10 -7.26 -7.63
C GLN A 86 9.70 -5.87 -7.93
N GLY A 87 10.38 -5.26 -6.95
CA GLY A 87 11.08 -3.98 -7.05
C GLY A 87 11.26 -3.30 -5.68
N ALA A 88 12.13 -2.29 -5.63
CA ALA A 88 12.54 -1.60 -4.41
C ALA A 88 11.74 -0.33 -4.06
N ALA A 89 10.74 0.05 -4.86
CA ALA A 89 9.93 1.25 -4.64
C ALA A 89 8.71 0.99 -3.74
N GLY A 90 8.28 -0.26 -3.60
CA GLY A 90 7.11 -0.64 -2.80
C GLY A 90 7.30 -0.45 -1.29
N ALA A 91 6.25 0.01 -0.64
CA ALA A 91 6.07 -0.02 0.81
C ALA A 91 4.78 -0.77 1.15
N TYR A 92 4.70 -1.32 2.36
CA TYR A 92 3.62 -2.20 2.79
C TYR A 92 3.07 -1.74 4.15
N ALA A 93 1.77 -1.44 4.19
CA ALA A 93 1.04 -1.19 5.42
C ALA A 93 0.54 -2.53 5.98
N CYS A 94 1.28 -3.09 6.91
CA CYS A 94 0.97 -4.37 7.54
C CYS A 94 0.03 -4.18 8.74
N VAL A 95 -1.16 -4.78 8.70
CA VAL A 95 -2.07 -4.96 9.85
C VAL A 95 -2.06 -6.41 10.32
N ARG A 96 -1.50 -6.67 11.51
CA ARG A 96 -1.60 -8.00 12.14
C ARG A 96 -3.01 -8.23 12.68
N VAL A 97 -3.59 -9.38 12.36
CA VAL A 97 -4.84 -9.89 12.96
C VAL A 97 -4.59 -11.17 13.77
N THR A 98 -5.50 -11.45 14.69
CA THR A 98 -5.53 -12.65 15.54
C THR A 98 -6.98 -13.10 15.75
N ASP A 99 -7.18 -14.33 16.21
CA ASP A 99 -8.46 -14.90 16.62
C ASP A 99 -8.90 -14.52 18.05
N GLY A 100 -8.12 -13.66 18.74
CA GLY A 100 -8.33 -13.27 20.13
C GLY A 100 -7.78 -14.24 21.18
N THR A 101 -7.12 -15.34 20.77
CA THR A 101 -6.41 -16.26 21.67
C THR A 101 -4.91 -15.97 21.80
N ASP A 102 -4.47 -14.80 21.31
CA ASP A 102 -3.08 -14.37 21.38
C ASP A 102 -2.68 -13.86 22.76
N LEU A 103 -1.56 -14.36 23.28
CA LEU A 103 -1.05 -14.08 24.62
C LEU A 103 0.40 -13.61 24.55
N ALA A 104 0.77 -12.70 25.45
CA ALA A 104 2.16 -12.30 25.66
C ALA A 104 2.91 -13.37 26.44
N ALA A 105 4.11 -13.73 25.97
CA ALA A 105 4.99 -14.62 26.74
C ALA A 105 5.39 -13.94 28.06
N THR A 106 5.57 -14.72 29.12
CA THR A 106 5.93 -14.21 30.46
C THR A 106 7.06 -15.03 31.09
N ALA A 107 7.73 -14.43 32.08
CA ALA A 107 8.66 -15.11 32.96
C ALA A 107 8.68 -14.46 34.35
N THR A 108 8.75 -15.28 35.39
CA THR A 108 9.12 -14.84 36.74
C THR A 108 10.62 -15.07 36.92
N VAL A 109 11.38 -13.99 37.07
CA VAL A 109 12.81 -14.03 37.42
C VAL A 109 12.92 -14.15 38.94
N GLN A 110 13.62 -15.19 39.41
CA GLN A 110 13.89 -15.51 40.83
C GLN A 110 12.67 -15.30 41.74
N THR A 111 11.82 -16.32 41.88
CA THR A 111 10.68 -16.43 42.82
C THR A 111 10.19 -15.09 43.40
N ASN A 112 9.24 -14.46 42.70
CA ASN A 112 8.57 -13.22 43.09
C ASN A 112 9.44 -11.95 43.14
N CYS A 113 10.65 -11.94 42.55
CA CYS A 113 11.47 -10.72 42.47
C CYS A 113 11.09 -9.81 41.29
N LEU A 114 10.89 -10.37 40.09
CA LEU A 114 10.52 -9.60 38.89
C LEU A 114 9.67 -10.46 37.94
N THR A 115 8.58 -9.89 37.43
CA THR A 115 7.80 -10.45 36.33
C THR A 115 8.14 -9.69 35.05
N LEU A 116 8.56 -10.43 34.02
CA LEU A 116 8.75 -9.91 32.66
C LEU A 116 7.58 -10.38 31.80
N THR A 117 7.00 -9.46 31.06
CA THR A 117 5.95 -9.74 30.06
C THR A 117 6.42 -9.23 28.72
N ALA A 118 6.28 -10.05 27.68
CA ALA A 118 6.60 -9.69 26.30
C ALA A 118 5.78 -8.46 25.87
N ARG A 119 6.41 -7.47 25.20
CA ARG A 119 5.76 -6.20 24.82
C ARG A 119 4.54 -6.39 23.92
N TYR A 120 4.55 -7.43 23.09
CA TYR A 120 3.42 -7.84 22.26
C TYR A 120 3.05 -9.30 22.52
N THR A 121 1.82 -9.67 22.17
CA THR A 121 1.39 -11.06 22.11
C THR A 121 2.14 -11.79 21.00
N GLY A 122 2.25 -13.12 21.10
CA GLY A 122 2.79 -13.93 20.02
C GLY A 122 3.81 -14.99 20.42
N THR A 123 3.88 -16.03 19.59
CA THR A 123 4.83 -17.14 19.72
C THR A 123 6.29 -16.68 19.63
N GLY A 124 6.57 -15.56 18.94
CA GLY A 124 7.90 -14.92 18.91
C GLY A 124 8.37 -14.45 20.29
N GLY A 125 7.45 -14.13 21.21
CA GLY A 125 7.77 -13.77 22.59
C GLY A 125 8.46 -14.89 23.38
N ASN A 126 8.24 -16.16 23.00
CA ASN A 126 8.89 -17.32 23.62
C ASN A 126 10.39 -17.42 23.31
N GLN A 127 10.91 -16.59 22.40
CA GLN A 127 12.33 -16.48 22.10
C GLN A 127 13.03 -15.37 22.90
N ILE A 128 12.27 -14.57 23.66
CA ILE A 128 12.84 -13.52 24.50
C ILE A 128 13.63 -14.18 25.64
N SER A 129 14.85 -13.70 25.84
CA SER A 129 15.69 -14.10 26.95
C SER A 129 16.18 -12.91 27.77
N PHE A 130 16.37 -13.16 29.05
CA PHE A 130 16.81 -12.21 30.06
C PHE A 130 18.04 -12.77 30.79
N LEU A 131 19.00 -11.91 31.10
CA LEU A 131 20.22 -12.23 31.81
C LEU A 131 20.63 -11.05 32.71
N VAL A 132 21.19 -11.33 33.89
CA VAL A 132 21.88 -10.32 34.71
C VAL A 132 23.39 -10.62 34.70
N THR A 133 24.21 -9.59 34.56
CA THR A 133 25.68 -9.64 34.61
C THR A 133 26.21 -8.51 35.49
N SER A 134 27.52 -8.45 35.73
CA SER A 134 28.19 -7.25 36.24
C SER A 134 27.87 -6.03 35.36
N GLY A 135 27.69 -4.88 35.98
CA GLY A 135 27.55 -3.59 35.30
C GLY A 135 28.90 -2.97 34.93
N SER A 136 28.86 -1.94 34.08
CA SER A 136 30.05 -1.23 33.63
C SER A 136 30.72 -0.40 34.73
N ALA A 137 29.95 0.13 35.68
CA ALA A 137 30.46 0.82 36.86
C ALA A 137 30.76 -0.16 38.01
N PRO A 138 31.85 0.03 38.78
CA PRO A 138 32.15 -0.81 39.94
C PRO A 138 30.98 -0.88 40.94
N GLY A 139 30.66 -2.09 41.41
CA GLY A 139 29.57 -2.30 42.38
C GLY A 139 28.16 -2.21 41.81
N THR A 140 27.99 -2.25 40.48
CA THR A 140 26.69 -2.21 39.81
C THR A 140 26.39 -3.50 39.03
N LEU A 141 25.14 -3.65 38.60
CA LEU A 141 24.65 -4.76 37.77
C LEU A 141 24.12 -4.26 36.43
N ARG A 142 24.09 -5.16 35.45
CA ARG A 142 23.51 -4.96 34.13
C ARG A 142 22.50 -6.04 33.84
N ALA A 143 21.32 -5.64 33.37
CA ALA A 143 20.35 -6.55 32.77
C ALA A 143 20.46 -6.51 31.24
N ILE A 144 20.34 -7.66 30.60
CA ILE A 144 20.29 -7.79 29.14
C ILE A 144 19.00 -8.52 28.78
N VAL A 145 18.19 -7.91 27.93
CA VAL A 145 17.01 -8.51 27.30
C VAL A 145 17.35 -8.74 25.82
N ALA A 146 17.11 -9.93 25.28
CA ALA A 146 17.44 -10.24 23.89
C ALA A 146 16.32 -11.04 23.20
N LEU A 147 15.99 -10.63 21.98
CA LEU A 147 15.01 -11.27 21.10
C LEU A 147 15.69 -11.50 19.73
N PRO A 148 15.91 -12.75 19.27
CA PRO A 148 16.82 -13.06 18.14
C PRO A 148 16.56 -12.31 16.83
N PHE A 149 15.33 -11.83 16.60
CA PHE A 149 14.95 -11.10 15.39
C PHE A 149 14.85 -9.57 15.55
N LEU A 150 15.03 -9.04 16.76
CA LEU A 150 15.01 -7.60 17.08
C LEU A 150 16.34 -7.11 17.67
N GLY A 151 17.18 -8.00 18.20
CA GLY A 151 18.47 -7.68 18.81
C GLY A 151 18.44 -7.76 20.34
N SER A 152 19.37 -7.05 20.99
CA SER A 152 19.47 -7.00 22.45
C SER A 152 19.46 -5.57 22.99
N GLU A 153 18.76 -5.41 24.11
CA GLU A 153 18.71 -4.21 24.92
C GLU A 153 19.47 -4.46 26.22
N ALA A 154 20.24 -3.46 26.67
CA ALA A 154 20.97 -3.53 27.92
C ALA A 154 20.60 -2.35 28.82
N PHE A 155 20.31 -2.65 30.07
CA PHE A 155 20.06 -1.70 31.14
C PHE A 155 21.19 -1.84 32.15
N ASP A 156 22.09 -0.85 32.19
CA ASP A 156 23.40 -0.94 32.85
C ASP A 156 23.45 -0.08 34.11
N ASN A 157 24.49 -0.23 34.93
CA ASN A 157 24.76 0.55 36.13
C ASN A 157 23.62 0.56 37.18
N LEU A 158 22.88 -0.56 37.28
CA LEU A 158 21.80 -0.75 38.25
C LEU A 158 22.35 -1.08 39.66
N PRO A 159 21.65 -0.75 40.76
CA PRO A 159 22.09 -1.06 42.12
C PRO A 159 22.32 -2.56 42.34
N ALA A 160 23.45 -2.98 42.92
CA ALA A 160 23.75 -4.41 43.10
C ALA A 160 23.01 -5.12 44.26
N THR A 161 22.18 -4.39 45.04
CA THR A 161 21.47 -4.94 46.20
C THR A 161 20.05 -5.35 45.83
N GLY A 162 19.66 -6.61 46.08
CA GLY A 162 18.40 -7.22 45.60
C GLY A 162 17.15 -6.36 45.81
N ALA A 163 16.87 -5.93 47.03
CA ALA A 163 15.70 -5.10 47.35
C ALA A 163 15.63 -3.75 46.59
N ALA A 164 16.77 -3.18 46.17
CA ALA A 164 16.81 -1.95 45.37
C ALA A 164 16.92 -2.22 43.86
N PHE A 165 17.50 -3.36 43.47
CA PHE A 165 17.72 -3.74 42.08
C PHE A 165 16.39 -3.95 41.33
N TRP A 166 15.47 -4.74 41.88
CA TRP A 166 14.27 -5.13 41.13
C TRP A 166 13.34 -3.94 40.78
N PRO A 167 13.06 -2.99 41.70
CA PRO A 167 12.33 -1.77 41.36
C PRO A 167 13.09 -0.87 40.38
N ALA A 168 14.41 -0.72 40.54
CA ALA A 168 15.24 0.07 39.64
C ALA A 168 15.28 -0.52 38.22
N LEU A 169 15.38 -1.84 38.09
CA LEU A 169 15.33 -2.56 36.81
C LEU A 169 13.96 -2.45 36.17
N ALA A 170 12.86 -2.62 36.92
CA ALA A 170 11.52 -2.48 36.38
C ALA A 170 11.27 -1.05 35.84
N SER A 171 11.73 -0.03 36.56
CA SER A 171 11.69 1.36 36.08
C SER A 171 12.56 1.57 34.84
N ALA A 172 13.79 1.05 34.83
CA ALA A 172 14.71 1.13 33.69
C ALA A 172 14.13 0.49 32.42
N ILE A 173 13.47 -0.67 32.55
CA ILE A 173 12.78 -1.33 31.43
C ILE A 173 11.59 -0.51 30.94
N ASN A 174 10.71 -0.05 31.83
CA ASN A 174 9.44 0.59 31.45
C ASN A 174 9.60 2.04 31.00
N ASN A 175 10.56 2.78 31.57
CA ASN A 175 10.73 4.22 31.37
C ASN A 175 12.04 4.57 30.63
N GLY A 176 12.99 3.64 30.58
CA GLY A 176 14.36 3.90 30.13
C GLY A 176 15.29 4.36 31.27
N GLN A 177 16.57 4.52 30.93
CA GLN A 177 17.61 5.05 31.82
C GLN A 177 18.18 6.40 31.32
N SER A 178 18.05 6.71 30.03
CA SER A 178 18.58 7.94 29.44
C SER A 178 17.94 8.23 28.08
N ILE A 179 18.25 9.38 27.48
CA ILE A 179 17.90 9.70 26.08
C ILE A 179 18.48 8.70 25.06
N SER A 180 19.60 8.04 25.38
CA SER A 180 20.23 7.01 24.54
C SER A 180 19.75 5.59 24.86
N ARG A 181 19.13 5.37 26.02
CA ARG A 181 18.50 4.12 26.43
C ARG A 181 17.09 4.38 26.98
N GLY A 182 16.16 4.62 26.06
CA GLY A 182 14.74 4.69 26.35
C GLY A 182 14.14 3.33 26.76
N ALA A 183 12.82 3.32 27.00
CA ALA A 183 12.06 2.14 27.40
C ALA A 183 12.20 0.95 26.42
N SER A 184 12.12 -0.27 26.97
CA SER A 184 12.27 -1.51 26.23
C SER A 184 11.24 -1.67 25.11
N GLN A 185 11.70 -2.08 23.94
CA GLN A 185 10.88 -2.49 22.80
C GLN A 185 10.59 -4.00 22.83
N ILE A 186 11.19 -4.76 23.76
CA ILE A 186 11.08 -6.22 23.84
C ILE A 186 10.10 -6.66 24.96
N VAL A 187 10.18 -6.04 26.14
CA VAL A 187 9.39 -6.42 27.34
C VAL A 187 8.82 -5.21 28.09
N VAL A 188 7.84 -5.47 28.94
CA VAL A 188 7.50 -4.64 30.09
C VAL A 188 7.79 -5.42 31.38
N ALA A 189 8.06 -4.73 32.48
CA ALA A 189 8.47 -5.35 33.74
C ALA A 189 7.62 -4.88 34.92
N ALA A 190 7.35 -5.80 35.85
CA ALA A 190 6.78 -5.50 37.15
C ALA A 190 7.73 -6.03 38.24
N ALA A 191 8.17 -5.15 39.14
CA ALA A 191 8.90 -5.57 40.33
C ALA A 191 7.92 -6.29 41.27
N GLY A 192 8.34 -7.44 41.79
CA GLY A 192 7.61 -8.16 42.83
C GLY A 192 8.09 -7.79 44.23
N VAL A 193 7.70 -8.60 45.22
CA VAL A 193 8.04 -8.40 46.65
C VAL A 193 9.35 -9.10 47.07
N GLY A 194 9.96 -9.89 46.17
CA GLY A 194 11.19 -10.62 46.44
C GLY A 194 12.40 -9.70 46.58
N THR A 195 13.20 -9.94 47.63
CA THR A 195 14.40 -9.15 47.97
C THR A 195 15.72 -9.87 47.68
N THR A 196 15.64 -11.10 47.17
CA THR A 196 16.79 -11.95 46.80
C THR A 196 17.74 -11.21 45.87
N ALA A 197 19.05 -11.32 46.09
CA ALA A 197 20.05 -10.73 45.21
C ALA A 197 20.02 -11.38 43.81
N PRO A 198 20.27 -10.63 42.72
CA PRO A 198 20.21 -11.17 41.37
C PRO A 198 21.24 -12.28 41.12
N THR A 199 20.78 -13.45 40.70
CA THR A 199 21.68 -14.53 40.25
C THR A 199 22.24 -14.16 38.88
N GLN A 200 23.51 -13.76 38.85
CA GLN A 200 24.18 -13.42 37.60
C GLN A 200 24.37 -14.65 36.71
N ASN A 201 24.54 -14.41 35.40
CA ASN A 201 24.84 -15.39 34.36
C ASN A 201 23.82 -16.54 34.22
N THR A 202 22.66 -16.44 34.88
CA THR A 202 21.54 -17.38 34.72
C THR A 202 20.55 -16.84 33.70
N LYS A 203 20.44 -17.52 32.55
CA LYS A 203 19.50 -17.15 31.48
C LYS A 203 18.07 -17.56 31.85
N VAL A 204 17.16 -16.59 31.83
CA VAL A 204 15.71 -16.83 31.89
C VAL A 204 15.14 -16.66 30.47
N THR A 205 14.24 -17.53 30.06
CA THR A 205 13.53 -17.44 28.77
C THR A 205 12.04 -17.27 29.05
N LEU A 206 11.36 -16.39 28.31
CA LEU A 206 9.91 -16.20 28.44
C LEU A 206 9.17 -17.36 27.77
N ALA A 207 7.97 -17.69 28.27
CA ALA A 207 7.15 -18.79 27.77
C ALA A 207 5.65 -18.45 27.80
N GLY A 208 4.83 -19.30 27.17
CA GLY A 208 3.37 -19.17 27.17
C GLY A 208 2.78 -18.18 26.17
N GLY A 209 3.60 -17.56 25.32
CA GLY A 209 3.13 -16.68 24.25
C GLY A 209 2.47 -17.46 23.11
N THR A 210 1.29 -17.03 22.70
CA THR A 210 0.50 -17.55 21.57
C THR A 210 0.21 -16.42 20.61
N ASP A 211 0.11 -16.70 19.31
CA ASP A 211 -0.08 -15.67 18.28
C ASP A 211 -1.50 -15.54 17.75
N GLY A 212 -2.41 -16.43 18.16
CA GLY A 212 -3.81 -16.42 17.76
C GLY A 212 -4.01 -16.55 16.25
N ALA A 213 -3.13 -17.27 15.55
CA ALA A 213 -3.20 -17.41 14.10
C ALA A 213 -4.09 -18.58 13.62
N SER A 214 -4.29 -19.62 14.45
CA SER A 214 -4.93 -20.88 14.04
C SER A 214 -6.44 -20.76 13.80
N GLY A 215 -7.14 -19.89 14.53
CA GLY A 215 -8.57 -19.64 14.38
C GLY A 215 -8.91 -18.45 13.47
N VAL A 216 -7.93 -17.83 12.82
CA VAL A 216 -8.16 -16.67 11.93
C VAL A 216 -9.03 -17.09 10.74
N THR A 217 -10.05 -16.29 10.46
CA THR A 217 -10.99 -16.51 9.35
C THR A 217 -10.90 -15.39 8.32
N ALA A 218 -11.57 -15.55 7.18
CA ALA A 218 -11.72 -14.47 6.21
C ALA A 218 -12.40 -13.22 6.83
N GLN A 219 -13.37 -13.41 7.73
CA GLN A 219 -14.01 -12.30 8.45
C GLN A 219 -13.08 -11.65 9.49
N THR A 220 -12.13 -12.40 10.05
CA THR A 220 -11.05 -11.84 10.88
C THR A 220 -10.11 -10.93 10.07
N LEU A 221 -9.88 -11.24 8.79
CA LEU A 221 -9.13 -10.39 7.86
C LEU A 221 -9.93 -9.15 7.44
N VAL A 222 -11.23 -9.27 7.20
CA VAL A 222 -12.12 -8.12 6.97
C VAL A 222 -12.15 -7.19 8.18
N GLY A 223 -12.35 -7.75 9.39
CA GLY A 223 -12.41 -7.01 10.64
C GLY A 223 -13.66 -6.14 10.80
N THR A 224 -13.57 -5.16 11.69
CA THR A 224 -14.69 -4.28 12.08
C THR A 224 -14.38 -2.81 11.84
N ASP A 225 -15.36 -2.08 11.30
CA ASP A 225 -15.32 -0.62 11.13
C ASP A 225 -15.86 0.15 12.34
N THR A 226 -15.44 -0.27 13.53
CA THR A 226 -15.76 0.37 14.82
C THR A 226 -14.46 0.73 15.51
N THR A 227 -14.37 1.87 16.20
CA THR A 227 -13.13 2.28 16.87
C THR A 227 -12.91 1.46 18.15
N PRO A 228 -11.73 0.84 18.36
CA PRO A 228 -10.56 0.78 17.47
C PRO A 228 -10.76 -0.21 16.31
N ARG A 229 -10.50 0.25 15.08
CA ARG A 229 -10.74 -0.55 13.85
C ARG A 229 -9.84 -1.78 13.81
N SER A 230 -10.31 -2.84 13.17
CA SER A 230 -9.58 -4.09 13.02
C SER A 230 -9.57 -4.58 11.56
N GLY A 231 -8.71 -5.55 11.26
CA GLY A 231 -8.58 -6.14 9.91
C GLY A 231 -8.33 -5.09 8.82
N MET A 232 -9.02 -5.24 7.69
CA MET A 232 -9.00 -4.32 6.55
C MET A 232 -9.30 -2.87 6.94
N PHE A 233 -10.27 -2.66 7.85
CA PHE A 233 -10.66 -1.31 8.25
C PHE A 233 -9.57 -0.56 9.02
N ALA A 234 -8.57 -1.24 9.59
CA ALA A 234 -7.39 -0.60 10.17
C ALA A 234 -6.45 0.06 9.13
N LEU A 235 -6.67 -0.17 7.83
CA LEU A 235 -5.97 0.54 6.74
C LEU A 235 -6.62 1.88 6.36
N ARG A 236 -7.77 2.25 6.95
CA ARG A 236 -8.43 3.53 6.62
C ARG A 236 -7.50 4.71 6.84
N SER A 237 -7.48 5.63 5.86
CA SER A 237 -6.63 6.82 5.86
C SER A 237 -5.11 6.56 5.94
N VAL A 238 -4.64 5.31 5.76
CA VAL A 238 -3.19 4.99 5.73
C VAL A 238 -2.54 5.35 4.39
N GLY A 239 -3.33 5.60 3.34
CA GLY A 239 -2.82 6.00 2.03
C GLY A 239 -2.43 4.84 1.10
N CYS A 240 -2.94 3.63 1.34
CA CYS A 240 -2.75 2.51 0.41
C CYS A 240 -3.31 2.83 -0.98
N SER A 241 -2.65 2.33 -2.04
CA SER A 241 -3.14 2.40 -3.43
C SER A 241 -3.75 1.08 -3.89
N VAL A 242 -3.19 -0.03 -3.38
CA VAL A 242 -3.63 -1.42 -3.56
C VAL A 242 -3.68 -2.10 -2.19
N ALA A 243 -4.48 -3.14 -2.01
CA ALA A 243 -4.44 -3.96 -0.80
C ALA A 243 -4.91 -5.41 -1.04
N ALA A 244 -4.48 -6.32 -0.19
CA ALA A 244 -4.92 -7.71 -0.18
C ALA A 244 -5.16 -8.21 1.24
N LEU A 245 -6.27 -8.92 1.44
CA LEU A 245 -6.42 -9.85 2.55
C LEU A 245 -5.52 -11.05 2.22
N CYS A 246 -4.38 -11.20 2.92
CA CYS A 246 -3.37 -12.21 2.60
C CYS A 246 -4.00 -13.60 2.59
N ASP A 247 -3.74 -14.41 1.55
CA ASP A 247 -4.29 -15.75 1.30
C ASP A 247 -5.83 -15.91 1.49
N CYS A 248 -6.59 -14.83 1.36
CA CYS A 248 -8.04 -14.85 1.52
C CYS A 248 -8.72 -15.35 0.25
N THR A 249 -9.13 -16.62 0.28
CA THR A 249 -9.79 -17.34 -0.82
C THR A 249 -11.31 -17.44 -0.64
N ASP A 250 -11.89 -16.63 0.25
CA ASP A 250 -13.32 -16.65 0.57
C ASP A 250 -14.02 -15.50 -0.15
N ASP A 251 -14.62 -15.83 -1.30
CA ASP A 251 -15.30 -14.87 -2.17
C ASP A 251 -16.48 -14.16 -1.49
N THR A 252 -17.01 -14.67 -0.36
CA THR A 252 -18.08 -13.97 0.40
C THR A 252 -17.62 -12.62 0.96
N THR A 253 -16.30 -12.41 1.10
CA THR A 253 -15.72 -11.14 1.55
C THR A 253 -15.63 -10.08 0.45
N ASN A 254 -15.73 -10.47 -0.84
CA ASN A 254 -15.40 -9.60 -1.96
C ASN A 254 -16.27 -8.34 -2.03
N ALA A 255 -17.57 -8.44 -1.70
CA ALA A 255 -18.47 -7.29 -1.66
C ALA A 255 -18.04 -6.23 -0.62
N THR A 256 -17.59 -6.67 0.56
CA THR A 256 -17.07 -5.80 1.62
C THR A 256 -15.71 -5.19 1.22
N GLN A 257 -14.85 -5.99 0.56
CA GLN A 257 -13.59 -5.49 -0.02
C GLN A 257 -13.86 -4.40 -1.08
N ILE A 258 -14.81 -4.61 -1.99
CA ILE A 258 -15.23 -3.60 -2.98
C ILE A 258 -15.73 -2.32 -2.31
N ALA A 259 -16.60 -2.43 -1.30
CA ALA A 259 -17.11 -1.27 -0.58
C ALA A 259 -15.98 -0.46 0.08
N PHE A 260 -15.01 -1.15 0.71
CA PHE A 260 -13.81 -0.52 1.26
C PHE A 260 -12.94 0.14 0.17
N GLY A 261 -12.69 -0.57 -0.93
CA GLY A 261 -11.88 -0.08 -2.05
C GLY A 261 -12.46 1.17 -2.72
N LEU A 262 -13.78 1.23 -2.88
CA LEU A 262 -14.50 2.41 -3.38
C LEU A 262 -14.46 3.58 -2.39
N SER A 263 -14.57 3.33 -1.08
CA SER A 263 -14.55 4.40 -0.07
C SER A 263 -13.17 4.97 0.21
N GLU A 264 -12.12 4.15 0.19
CA GLU A 264 -10.75 4.55 0.51
C GLU A 264 -9.88 4.77 -0.74
N GLY A 265 -10.42 4.60 -1.95
CA GLY A 265 -9.68 4.70 -3.21
C GLY A 265 -8.54 3.66 -3.30
N VAL A 266 -8.84 2.39 -3.01
CA VAL A 266 -7.89 1.27 -3.00
C VAL A 266 -8.34 0.22 -4.00
N LEU A 267 -7.42 -0.28 -4.84
CA LEU A 267 -7.66 -1.48 -5.64
C LEU A 267 -7.42 -2.72 -4.77
N MET A 268 -8.48 -3.47 -4.50
CA MET A 268 -8.42 -4.71 -3.74
C MET A 268 -8.07 -5.90 -4.65
N ILE A 269 -7.11 -6.74 -4.23
CA ILE A 269 -6.68 -7.92 -4.98
C ILE A 269 -7.24 -9.19 -4.30
N GLY A 270 -8.25 -9.80 -4.89
CA GLY A 270 -8.81 -11.09 -4.48
C GLY A 270 -8.20 -12.28 -5.23
N VAL A 271 -8.45 -13.50 -4.75
CA VAL A 271 -7.95 -14.72 -5.38
C VAL A 271 -8.82 -15.95 -5.11
N GLY A 272 -8.84 -16.88 -6.05
CA GLY A 272 -9.45 -18.20 -5.86
C GLY A 272 -8.63 -19.16 -4.97
N THR A 273 -9.28 -20.26 -4.59
CA THR A 273 -8.65 -21.37 -3.83
C THR A 273 -7.51 -22.04 -4.61
N PRO A 274 -6.49 -22.62 -3.95
CA PRO A 274 -5.42 -23.34 -4.65
C PRO A 274 -5.97 -24.47 -5.54
N GLY A 275 -5.60 -24.46 -6.82
CA GLY A 275 -6.09 -25.43 -7.81
C GLY A 275 -7.50 -25.14 -8.33
N GLU A 276 -8.00 -23.91 -8.19
CA GLU A 276 -9.30 -23.48 -8.71
C GLU A 276 -9.47 -23.83 -10.20
N SER A 277 -10.59 -24.49 -10.54
CA SER A 277 -10.95 -24.73 -11.94
C SER A 277 -11.47 -23.46 -12.60
N LEU A 278 -11.21 -23.27 -13.89
CA LEU A 278 -11.59 -22.04 -14.58
C LEU A 278 -13.11 -21.79 -14.60
N THR A 279 -13.89 -22.87 -14.66
CA THR A 279 -15.35 -22.82 -14.50
C THR A 279 -15.75 -22.31 -13.12
N THR A 280 -15.07 -22.77 -12.04
CA THR A 280 -15.29 -22.28 -10.68
C THR A 280 -14.95 -20.80 -10.55
N ALA A 281 -13.85 -20.34 -11.14
CA ALA A 281 -13.46 -18.93 -11.14
C ALA A 281 -14.51 -18.04 -11.82
N VAL A 282 -15.07 -18.51 -12.94
CA VAL A 282 -16.15 -17.81 -13.67
C VAL A 282 -17.45 -17.81 -12.87
N SER A 283 -17.84 -18.94 -12.26
CA SER A 283 -19.01 -18.98 -11.36
C SER A 283 -18.85 -18.02 -10.19
N ALA A 284 -17.73 -18.05 -9.45
CA ALA A 284 -17.46 -17.14 -8.34
C ALA A 284 -17.52 -15.65 -8.74
N ARG A 285 -17.06 -15.32 -9.96
CA ARG A 285 -17.13 -13.98 -10.54
C ARG A 285 -18.55 -13.52 -10.90
N ASN A 286 -19.42 -14.44 -11.26
CA ASN A 286 -20.82 -14.14 -11.62
C ASN A 286 -21.71 -14.12 -10.36
N ASP A 287 -21.58 -15.12 -9.50
CA ASP A 287 -22.38 -15.29 -8.29
C ASP A 287 -21.98 -14.28 -7.19
N GLY A 288 -20.70 -13.90 -7.12
CA GLY A 288 -20.18 -12.95 -6.14
C GLY A 288 -20.52 -11.47 -6.39
N GLY A 289 -21.15 -11.14 -7.52
CA GLY A 289 -21.58 -9.77 -7.84
C GLY A 289 -20.42 -8.76 -7.97
N ILE A 290 -19.20 -9.21 -8.26
CA ILE A 290 -17.96 -8.42 -8.14
C ILE A 290 -17.71 -7.45 -9.33
N ASP A 291 -18.73 -7.00 -10.04
CA ASP A 291 -18.58 -6.09 -11.19
C ASP A 291 -18.21 -4.66 -10.74
N SER A 292 -16.91 -4.39 -10.60
CA SER A 292 -16.40 -3.15 -10.03
C SER A 292 -14.99 -2.84 -10.52
N TYR A 293 -14.69 -1.55 -10.70
CA TYR A 293 -13.33 -1.11 -11.00
C TYR A 293 -12.40 -1.17 -9.77
N ALA A 294 -12.94 -1.28 -8.55
CA ALA A 294 -12.15 -1.28 -7.31
C ALA A 294 -11.58 -2.66 -6.90
N PHE A 295 -11.75 -3.70 -7.73
CA PHE A 295 -11.38 -5.08 -7.40
C PHE A 295 -10.73 -5.80 -8.59
N GLU A 296 -9.66 -6.54 -8.36
CA GLU A 296 -9.10 -7.50 -9.32
C GLU A 296 -9.21 -8.90 -8.69
N ARG A 297 -9.72 -9.88 -9.45
CA ARG A 297 -9.75 -11.29 -9.02
C ARG A 297 -8.75 -12.10 -9.82
N LEU A 298 -7.79 -12.68 -9.11
CA LEU A 298 -6.84 -13.64 -9.66
C LEU A 298 -7.44 -15.06 -9.61
N VAL A 299 -7.23 -15.84 -10.67
CA VAL A 299 -7.52 -17.28 -10.65
C VAL A 299 -6.60 -17.98 -9.63
N GLY A 300 -7.14 -18.98 -8.93
CA GLY A 300 -6.43 -19.78 -7.94
C GLY A 300 -5.34 -20.74 -8.46
N ASP A 301 -4.54 -20.34 -9.46
CA ASP A 301 -3.31 -21.05 -9.86
C ASP A 301 -2.13 -20.56 -9.02
N TRP A 302 -1.89 -21.23 -7.88
CA TRP A 302 -0.91 -20.75 -6.89
C TRP A 302 0.53 -20.91 -7.35
N ILE A 303 1.39 -20.04 -6.84
CA ILE A 303 2.74 -19.84 -7.36
C ILE A 303 3.76 -20.54 -6.49
N LEU A 304 4.58 -21.40 -7.11
CA LEU A 304 5.73 -22.04 -6.48
C LEU A 304 6.87 -21.04 -6.35
N PHE A 305 7.29 -20.76 -5.13
CA PHE A 305 8.39 -19.85 -4.81
C PHE A 305 9.36 -20.48 -3.80
N TYR A 306 10.60 -19.97 -3.76
CA TYR A 306 11.57 -20.31 -2.73
C TYR A 306 11.41 -19.36 -1.53
N ASP A 307 11.03 -19.94 -0.40
CA ASP A 307 10.90 -19.27 0.89
C ASP A 307 12.25 -19.26 1.60
N GLU A 308 12.99 -18.16 1.46
CA GLU A 308 14.29 -17.95 2.12
C GLU A 308 14.20 -17.90 3.65
N ALA A 309 13.05 -17.55 4.23
CA ALA A 309 12.87 -17.49 5.68
C ALA A 309 12.69 -18.89 6.29
N ASN A 310 12.10 -19.82 5.55
CA ASN A 310 11.83 -21.20 5.98
C ASN A 310 12.69 -22.26 5.24
N GLY A 311 13.54 -21.85 4.31
CA GLY A 311 14.53 -22.69 3.62
C GLY A 311 13.95 -23.70 2.61
N LEU A 312 12.75 -23.47 2.08
CA LEU A 312 12.00 -24.47 1.31
C LEU A 312 11.24 -23.90 0.10
N ASN A 313 10.90 -24.77 -0.86
CA ASN A 313 9.97 -24.44 -1.94
C ASN A 313 8.53 -24.70 -1.49
N ARG A 314 7.61 -23.74 -1.68
CA ARG A 314 6.17 -23.92 -1.42
C ARG A 314 5.30 -23.09 -2.35
N TYR A 315 4.00 -23.40 -2.39
CA TYR A 315 3.00 -22.61 -3.09
C TYR A 315 2.52 -21.44 -2.21
N VAL A 316 2.29 -20.28 -2.84
CA VAL A 316 1.74 -19.06 -2.21
C VAL A 316 0.74 -18.36 -3.13
N SER A 317 -0.09 -17.51 -2.54
CA SER A 317 -1.11 -16.75 -3.26
C SER A 317 -0.52 -15.85 -4.36
N PRO A 318 -1.08 -15.90 -5.59
CA PRO A 318 -0.85 -14.94 -6.67
C PRO A 318 -0.97 -13.46 -6.26
N GLN A 319 -1.81 -13.14 -5.26
CA GLN A 319 -2.01 -11.78 -4.76
C GLN A 319 -0.68 -11.10 -4.36
N ALA A 320 0.25 -11.85 -3.77
CA ALA A 320 1.51 -11.30 -3.29
C ALA A 320 2.40 -10.78 -4.45
N PHE A 321 2.35 -11.45 -5.60
CA PHE A 321 3.08 -11.05 -6.81
C PHE A 321 2.40 -9.88 -7.52
N GLU A 322 1.06 -9.91 -7.66
CA GLU A 322 0.30 -8.84 -8.30
C GLU A 322 0.39 -7.53 -7.50
N LEU A 323 0.07 -7.57 -6.20
CA LEU A 323 0.17 -6.42 -5.30
C LEU A 323 1.61 -5.88 -5.27
N GLY A 324 2.59 -6.78 -5.10
CA GLY A 324 4.02 -6.43 -5.10
C GLY A 324 4.48 -5.77 -6.40
N LYS A 325 3.94 -6.19 -7.54
CA LYS A 325 4.25 -5.57 -8.84
C LYS A 325 3.56 -4.22 -8.99
N LEU A 326 2.28 -4.10 -8.59
CA LEU A 326 1.52 -2.85 -8.68
C LEU A 326 2.12 -1.74 -7.81
N VAL A 327 2.56 -2.02 -6.58
CA VAL A 327 3.22 -0.98 -5.73
C VAL A 327 4.55 -0.46 -6.31
N ASN A 328 5.17 -1.23 -7.21
CA ASN A 328 6.40 -0.86 -7.91
C ASN A 328 6.18 -0.21 -9.29
N LEU A 329 4.92 -0.02 -9.71
CA LEU A 329 4.56 0.63 -10.96
C LEU A 329 3.92 2.01 -10.70
N ALA A 330 4.21 2.98 -11.55
CA ALA A 330 3.46 4.24 -11.58
C ALA A 330 1.95 3.98 -11.89
N PRO A 331 1.00 4.83 -11.46
CA PRO A 331 -0.43 4.50 -11.44
C PRO A 331 -1.05 4.32 -12.84
N GLN A 332 -0.49 4.94 -13.88
CA GLN A 332 -0.89 4.76 -15.28
C GLN A 332 -0.49 3.40 -15.87
N PHE A 333 0.36 2.62 -15.20
CA PHE A 333 0.78 1.30 -15.68
C PHE A 333 0.01 0.17 -14.99
N THR A 334 -0.49 -0.74 -15.81
CA THR A 334 -0.98 -2.08 -15.43
C THR A 334 0.17 -3.10 -15.33
N THR A 335 -0.03 -4.22 -14.65
CA THR A 335 0.84 -5.40 -14.65
C THR A 335 0.78 -6.22 -15.94
N LEU A 336 -0.21 -5.98 -16.82
CA LEU A 336 -0.32 -6.64 -18.12
C LEU A 336 1.02 -6.72 -18.83
N ASN A 337 1.36 -7.95 -19.22
CA ASN A 337 2.50 -8.28 -20.07
C ASN A 337 3.87 -7.87 -19.48
N LYS A 338 3.98 -7.75 -18.15
CA LYS A 338 5.24 -7.43 -17.46
C LYS A 338 5.79 -8.64 -16.71
N PRO A 339 7.10 -8.94 -16.84
CA PRO A 339 7.72 -10.03 -16.09
C PRO A 339 7.62 -9.84 -14.57
N MET A 340 7.28 -10.92 -13.88
CA MET A 340 7.29 -11.04 -12.42
C MET A 340 8.47 -11.90 -11.96
N GLN A 341 9.05 -11.55 -10.81
CA GLN A 341 10.29 -12.11 -10.31
C GLN A 341 10.05 -13.10 -9.16
N GLY A 342 10.98 -14.03 -8.96
CA GLY A 342 10.91 -15.01 -7.86
C GLY A 342 9.95 -16.18 -8.07
N ILE A 343 9.40 -16.34 -9.28
CA ILE A 343 8.51 -17.44 -9.66
C ILE A 343 9.34 -18.63 -10.17
N ILE A 344 9.16 -19.80 -9.56
CA ILE A 344 9.73 -21.08 -10.04
C ILE A 344 8.75 -21.76 -11.00
N GLY A 345 7.46 -21.68 -10.68
CA GLY A 345 6.36 -22.24 -11.46
C GLY A 345 5.00 -21.90 -10.87
N THR A 346 3.94 -22.46 -11.42
CA THR A 346 2.58 -22.44 -10.85
C THR A 346 2.04 -23.86 -10.70
N GLN A 347 0.89 -24.05 -10.05
CA GLN A 347 0.25 -25.36 -9.97
C GLN A 347 -0.07 -25.91 -11.37
N ARG A 348 -0.46 -25.03 -12.32
CA ARG A 348 -0.65 -25.38 -13.73
C ARG A 348 0.67 -25.77 -14.39
N SER A 349 1.75 -25.00 -14.24
CA SER A 349 3.02 -25.35 -14.88
C SER A 349 3.67 -26.61 -14.29
N ALA A 350 3.37 -26.95 -13.04
CA ALA A 350 3.82 -28.18 -12.39
C ALA A 350 3.24 -29.46 -13.03
N THR A 351 2.13 -29.38 -13.78
CA THR A 351 1.60 -30.50 -14.57
C THR A 351 2.22 -30.60 -15.97
N GLY A 352 3.14 -29.69 -16.32
CA GLY A 352 3.70 -29.55 -17.67
C GLY A 352 2.78 -28.83 -18.67
N ALA A 353 1.59 -28.39 -18.24
CA ALA A 353 0.63 -27.70 -19.09
C ALA A 353 0.82 -26.17 -19.10
N THR A 354 0.52 -25.55 -20.23
CA THR A 354 0.29 -24.09 -20.34
C THR A 354 -1.21 -23.82 -20.47
N TYR A 355 -1.62 -22.54 -20.47
CA TYR A 355 -2.98 -22.14 -20.82
C TYR A 355 -3.15 -22.07 -22.33
N SER A 356 -4.24 -22.65 -22.83
CA SER A 356 -4.68 -22.56 -24.23
C SER A 356 -5.42 -21.25 -24.51
N ASP A 357 -5.48 -20.83 -25.77
CA ASP A 357 -6.18 -19.58 -26.14
C ASP A 357 -7.67 -19.60 -25.78
N ALA A 358 -8.33 -20.77 -25.79
CA ALA A 358 -9.72 -20.91 -25.36
C ALA A 358 -9.89 -20.69 -23.84
N GLU A 359 -8.96 -21.18 -23.01
CA GLU A 359 -8.94 -20.92 -21.57
C GLU A 359 -8.65 -19.44 -21.29
N LEU A 360 -7.73 -18.82 -22.05
CA LEU A 360 -7.44 -17.40 -21.95
C LEU A 360 -8.63 -16.53 -22.40
N GLN A 361 -9.34 -16.91 -23.46
CA GLN A 361 -10.54 -16.22 -23.92
C GLN A 361 -11.67 -16.31 -22.87
N LEU A 362 -11.87 -17.46 -22.23
CA LEU A 362 -12.84 -17.64 -21.16
C LEU A 362 -12.55 -16.69 -19.98
N LEU A 363 -11.30 -16.61 -19.53
CA LEU A 363 -10.93 -15.78 -18.39
C LEU A 363 -10.93 -14.29 -18.72
N GLY A 364 -10.37 -13.90 -19.87
CA GLY A 364 -10.32 -12.53 -20.33
C GLY A 364 -11.70 -11.93 -20.59
N SER A 365 -12.64 -12.70 -21.14
CA SER A 365 -14.04 -12.26 -21.33
C SER A 365 -14.82 -12.11 -20.03
N ASN A 366 -14.39 -12.78 -18.96
CA ASN A 366 -14.99 -12.68 -17.62
C ASN A 366 -14.26 -11.68 -16.69
N GLY A 367 -13.25 -10.94 -17.18
CA GLY A 367 -12.52 -9.97 -16.36
C GLY A 367 -11.69 -10.61 -15.24
N LEU A 368 -11.21 -11.84 -15.45
CA LEU A 368 -10.36 -12.58 -14.52
C LEU A 368 -8.90 -12.45 -14.92
N SER A 369 -8.04 -12.08 -13.97
CA SER A 369 -6.58 -12.04 -14.14
C SER A 369 -5.94 -13.37 -13.74
N LEU A 370 -4.76 -13.65 -14.27
CA LEU A 370 -3.94 -14.81 -13.88
C LEU A 370 -2.47 -14.54 -14.18
N ILE A 371 -1.59 -15.24 -13.46
CA ILE A 371 -0.14 -15.19 -13.69
C ILE A 371 0.26 -16.49 -14.39
N CYS A 372 0.85 -16.40 -15.60
CA CYS A 372 1.26 -17.57 -16.37
C CYS A 372 2.56 -17.34 -17.15
N ASN A 373 3.07 -18.43 -17.72
CA ASN A 373 4.12 -18.44 -18.72
C ASN A 373 3.65 -19.34 -19.88
N PRO A 374 3.65 -18.87 -21.14
CA PRO A 374 4.13 -17.56 -21.62
C PRO A 374 3.12 -16.42 -21.47
N ILE A 375 3.65 -15.20 -21.35
CA ILE A 375 2.94 -13.94 -21.62
C ILE A 375 3.24 -13.46 -23.06
N PRO A 376 2.49 -12.49 -23.63
CA PRO A 376 2.75 -12.02 -24.99
C PRO A 376 4.19 -11.51 -25.25
N ALA A 377 4.87 -10.98 -24.23
CA ALA A 377 6.26 -10.52 -24.28
C ALA A 377 7.30 -11.67 -24.30
N GLY A 378 6.90 -12.92 -24.09
CA GLY A 378 7.77 -14.09 -24.21
C GLY A 378 7.54 -15.18 -23.16
N LYS A 379 8.47 -16.14 -23.14
CA LYS A 379 8.47 -17.32 -22.24
C LYS A 379 8.90 -17.00 -20.81
N VAL A 380 8.23 -16.04 -20.19
CA VAL A 380 8.45 -15.57 -18.82
C VAL A 380 7.11 -15.53 -18.06
N PHE A 381 7.17 -15.57 -16.73
CA PHE A 381 5.98 -15.42 -15.90
C PHE A 381 5.56 -13.95 -15.76
N GLY A 382 4.26 -13.68 -15.84
CA GLY A 382 3.67 -12.36 -15.57
C GLY A 382 2.14 -12.39 -15.63
N ASN A 383 1.48 -11.27 -15.26
CA ASN A 383 0.03 -11.16 -15.36
C ASN A 383 -0.40 -11.08 -16.84
N ARG A 384 -1.33 -11.97 -17.22
CA ARG A 384 -1.80 -12.12 -18.60
C ARG A 384 -2.82 -11.07 -19.04
N PHE A 385 -3.51 -10.42 -18.11
CA PHE A 385 -4.60 -9.47 -18.40
C PHE A 385 -4.43 -8.12 -17.70
N GLY A 386 -4.08 -8.09 -16.41
CA GLY A 386 -3.93 -6.85 -15.65
C GLY A 386 -5.20 -5.99 -15.66
N ARG A 387 -6.35 -6.64 -15.47
CA ARG A 387 -7.69 -6.05 -15.49
C ARG A 387 -8.32 -6.10 -14.10
N ASN A 388 -9.15 -5.11 -13.79
CA ASN A 388 -10.10 -5.19 -12.69
C ASN A 388 -11.36 -5.94 -13.16
N THR A 389 -12.27 -6.26 -12.25
CA THR A 389 -13.44 -7.11 -12.54
C THR A 389 -14.61 -6.35 -13.19
N SER A 390 -14.42 -5.10 -13.62
CA SER A 390 -15.46 -4.35 -14.31
C SER A 390 -15.78 -4.91 -15.71
N SER A 391 -17.07 -5.01 -16.02
CA SER A 391 -17.59 -5.34 -17.36
C SER A 391 -17.45 -4.18 -18.36
N ASN A 392 -17.31 -2.94 -17.89
CA ASN A 392 -17.21 -1.75 -18.73
C ASN A 392 -15.78 -1.55 -19.25
N VAL A 393 -15.60 -1.74 -20.56
CA VAL A 393 -14.32 -1.60 -21.27
C VAL A 393 -13.62 -0.25 -21.10
N GLY A 394 -14.36 0.83 -20.81
CA GLY A 394 -13.76 2.14 -20.55
C GLY A 394 -13.04 2.25 -19.20
N ILE A 395 -13.29 1.31 -18.27
CA ILE A 395 -12.78 1.38 -16.88
C ILE A 395 -12.18 0.05 -16.37
N HIS A 396 -12.17 -1.01 -17.18
CA HIS A 396 -11.79 -2.36 -16.74
C HIS A 396 -10.28 -2.63 -16.55
N GLN A 397 -9.42 -1.63 -16.76
CA GLN A 397 -7.98 -1.73 -16.53
C GLN A 397 -7.62 -1.35 -15.10
N VAL A 398 -6.70 -2.09 -14.45
CA VAL A 398 -6.19 -1.70 -13.12
C VAL A 398 -5.53 -0.31 -13.14
N ALA A 399 -5.00 0.12 -14.28
CA ALA A 399 -4.48 1.46 -14.52
C ALA A 399 -5.54 2.55 -14.35
N TYR A 400 -6.78 2.33 -14.85
CA TYR A 400 -7.90 3.25 -14.65
C TYR A 400 -8.15 3.47 -13.15
N THR A 401 -8.24 2.38 -12.38
CA THR A 401 -8.49 2.40 -10.94
C THR A 401 -7.41 3.19 -10.21
N ARG A 402 -6.14 2.84 -10.47
CA ARG A 402 -4.98 3.42 -9.77
C ARG A 402 -4.79 4.90 -10.12
N LEU A 403 -4.93 5.28 -11.39
CA LEU A 403 -4.80 6.67 -11.83
C LEU A 403 -5.96 7.55 -11.36
N THR A 404 -7.20 7.06 -11.42
CA THR A 404 -8.38 7.77 -10.89
C THR A 404 -8.26 8.01 -9.40
N ASN A 405 -7.89 6.98 -8.63
CA ASN A 405 -7.72 7.09 -7.18
C ASN A 405 -6.55 8.01 -6.80
N TYR A 406 -5.44 7.98 -7.55
CA TYR A 406 -4.31 8.90 -7.38
C TYR A 406 -4.71 10.36 -7.60
N ILE A 407 -5.42 10.66 -8.69
CA ILE A 407 -5.91 12.02 -8.99
C ILE A 407 -6.88 12.45 -7.88
N ALA A 408 -7.87 11.64 -7.54
CA ALA A 408 -8.86 11.97 -6.51
C ALA A 408 -8.22 12.27 -5.14
N LYS A 409 -7.33 11.39 -4.65
CA LYS A 409 -6.61 11.58 -3.38
C LYS A 409 -5.68 12.79 -3.39
N THR A 410 -5.03 13.07 -4.53
CA THR A 410 -4.17 14.25 -4.68
C THR A 410 -4.98 15.54 -4.62
N LEU A 411 -6.16 15.57 -5.26
CA LEU A 411 -7.07 16.72 -5.16
C LEU A 411 -7.60 16.92 -3.73
N ASP A 412 -8.03 15.85 -3.05
CA ASP A 412 -8.51 15.90 -1.67
C ASP A 412 -7.45 16.47 -0.70
N ALA A 413 -6.21 15.99 -0.81
CA ALA A 413 -5.09 16.38 0.05
C ALA A 413 -4.69 17.87 -0.02
N GLY A 414 -5.05 18.60 -1.09
CA GLY A 414 -4.56 19.98 -1.28
C GLY A 414 -5.56 21.01 -1.80
N MET A 415 -6.76 20.63 -2.24
CA MET A 415 -7.79 21.60 -2.67
C MET A 415 -8.59 22.18 -1.49
N GLY A 416 -8.56 21.55 -0.31
CA GLY A 416 -9.21 22.05 0.90
C GLY A 416 -8.77 23.45 1.34
N LYS A 417 -7.58 23.91 0.92
CA LYS A 417 -7.03 25.26 1.20
C LYS A 417 -7.91 26.42 0.72
N TYR A 418 -8.80 26.19 -0.25
CA TYR A 418 -9.74 27.20 -0.77
C TYR A 418 -11.04 27.31 0.04
N VAL A 419 -11.29 26.40 0.99
CA VAL A 419 -12.47 26.43 1.84
C VAL A 419 -12.32 27.53 2.90
N GLY A 420 -13.28 28.45 2.95
CA GLY A 420 -13.26 29.60 3.85
C GLY A 420 -12.66 30.88 3.24
N GLU A 421 -12.12 30.83 2.02
CA GLU A 421 -11.71 32.04 1.31
C GLU A 421 -12.92 32.86 0.83
N LEU A 422 -12.73 34.18 0.69
CA LEU A 422 -13.74 35.07 0.11
C LEU A 422 -13.79 34.85 -1.41
N GLN A 423 -15.02 34.73 -1.95
CA GLN A 423 -15.28 34.67 -3.39
C GLN A 423 -16.16 35.84 -3.85
N SER A 424 -15.72 36.52 -4.90
CA SER A 424 -16.42 37.63 -5.55
C SER A 424 -17.44 37.14 -6.57
N ARG A 425 -18.38 38.01 -6.97
CA ARG A 425 -19.29 37.80 -8.12
C ARG A 425 -18.68 38.25 -9.45
N GLN A 426 -17.53 38.93 -9.43
CA GLN A 426 -16.86 39.47 -10.62
C GLN A 426 -16.10 38.39 -11.40
N ALA A 427 -15.83 38.64 -12.68
CA ALA A 427 -15.15 37.67 -13.55
C ALA A 427 -13.66 37.45 -13.16
N ASP A 428 -13.04 38.45 -12.54
CA ASP A 428 -11.63 38.53 -12.13
C ASP A 428 -11.38 38.05 -10.68
N ASP A 429 -12.28 37.22 -10.13
CA ASP A 429 -12.17 36.70 -8.77
C ASP A 429 -10.88 35.89 -8.54
N SER A 430 -10.05 36.37 -7.60
CA SER A 430 -8.72 35.81 -7.33
C SER A 430 -8.75 34.41 -6.73
N THR A 431 -9.83 34.05 -6.02
CA THR A 431 -10.03 32.71 -5.45
C THR A 431 -10.33 31.70 -6.54
N ARG A 432 -11.29 31.98 -7.44
CA ARG A 432 -11.52 31.19 -8.66
C ARG A 432 -10.25 31.06 -9.51
N ALA A 433 -9.56 32.17 -9.77
CA ALA A 433 -8.35 32.18 -10.58
C ALA A 433 -7.25 31.27 -10.00
N ARG A 434 -6.97 31.36 -8.69
CA ARG A 434 -5.97 30.50 -8.02
C ARG A 434 -6.38 29.03 -7.95
N ALA A 435 -7.65 28.73 -7.69
CA ALA A 435 -8.16 27.36 -7.70
C ALA A 435 -8.04 26.74 -9.10
N SER A 436 -8.40 27.50 -10.14
CA SER A 436 -8.21 27.09 -11.54
C SER A 436 -6.72 26.87 -11.86
N ALA A 437 -5.84 27.80 -11.49
CA ALA A 437 -4.41 27.70 -11.74
C ALA A 437 -3.76 26.48 -11.07
N THR A 438 -4.15 26.15 -9.82
CA THR A 438 -3.65 24.95 -9.12
C THR A 438 -4.01 23.67 -9.86
N LEU A 439 -5.27 23.55 -10.30
CA LEU A 439 -5.75 22.38 -11.04
C LEU A 439 -5.07 22.24 -12.41
N ASN A 440 -4.93 23.35 -13.15
CA ASN A 440 -4.24 23.36 -14.44
C ASN A 440 -2.75 23.02 -14.30
N ALA A 441 -2.07 23.53 -13.26
CA ALA A 441 -0.66 23.22 -13.02
C ALA A 441 -0.45 21.72 -12.69
N PHE A 442 -1.30 21.15 -11.84
CA PHE A 442 -1.24 19.73 -11.48
C PHE A 442 -1.46 18.81 -12.70
N LEU A 443 -2.58 19.00 -13.41
CA LEU A 443 -2.93 18.17 -14.56
C LEU A 443 -1.97 18.39 -15.74
N GLY A 444 -1.46 19.62 -15.92
CA GLY A 444 -0.39 19.93 -16.86
C GLY A 444 0.90 19.16 -16.58
N SER A 445 1.27 18.96 -15.30
CA SER A 445 2.40 18.08 -14.94
C SER A 445 2.14 16.63 -15.34
N LEU A 446 0.94 16.10 -15.04
CA LEU A 446 0.57 14.73 -15.43
C LEU A 446 0.58 14.52 -16.96
N GLN A 447 0.17 15.53 -17.72
CA GLN A 447 0.23 15.49 -19.20
C GLN A 447 1.68 15.54 -19.69
N GLY A 448 2.51 16.43 -19.14
CA GLY A 448 3.94 16.52 -19.46
C GLY A 448 4.73 15.24 -19.14
N GLU A 449 4.38 14.57 -18.03
CA GLU A 449 4.93 13.27 -17.61
C GLU A 449 4.36 12.08 -18.37
N LYS A 450 3.40 12.29 -19.29
CA LYS A 450 2.69 11.23 -20.04
C LYS A 450 2.03 10.21 -19.12
N MET A 451 1.35 10.71 -18.09
CA MET A 451 0.41 9.93 -17.26
C MET A 451 -1.03 10.03 -17.78
N ILE A 452 -1.37 11.16 -18.41
CA ILE A 452 -2.66 11.45 -19.05
C ILE A 452 -2.43 11.95 -20.48
N ASP A 453 -3.46 11.91 -21.31
CA ASP A 453 -3.44 12.35 -22.71
C ASP A 453 -3.82 13.84 -22.82
N ASP A 454 -4.98 14.20 -22.24
CA ASP A 454 -5.52 15.57 -22.26
C ASP A 454 -6.35 15.89 -21.00
N PHE A 455 -6.62 17.17 -20.74
CA PHE A 455 -7.48 17.60 -19.64
C PHE A 455 -8.18 18.95 -19.88
N GLN A 456 -9.26 19.18 -19.15
CA GLN A 456 -9.97 20.46 -19.13
C GLN A 456 -10.34 20.84 -17.70
N VAL A 457 -10.04 22.07 -17.30
CA VAL A 457 -10.49 22.69 -16.04
C VAL A 457 -11.38 23.88 -16.36
N ILE A 458 -12.61 23.87 -15.83
CA ILE A 458 -13.52 25.02 -15.84
C ILE A 458 -13.75 25.43 -14.38
N CYS A 459 -13.43 26.66 -14.01
CA CYS A 459 -13.63 27.21 -12.66
C CYS A 459 -13.87 28.73 -12.77
N ASP A 460 -14.93 29.09 -13.46
CA ASP A 460 -15.27 30.46 -13.88
C ASP A 460 -16.76 30.74 -13.66
N LEU A 461 -17.28 31.85 -14.18
CA LEU A 461 -18.70 32.21 -14.03
C LEU A 461 -19.67 31.29 -14.79
N SER A 462 -19.22 30.52 -15.80
CA SER A 462 -20.08 29.57 -16.53
C SER A 462 -20.53 28.42 -15.63
N ASN A 463 -19.68 27.98 -14.70
CA ASN A 463 -20.00 26.98 -13.71
C ASN A 463 -20.06 27.50 -12.26
N ASN A 464 -19.85 28.80 -12.04
CA ASN A 464 -20.11 29.50 -10.77
C ASN A 464 -21.00 30.74 -10.98
N PRO A 465 -22.29 30.54 -11.34
CA PRO A 465 -23.24 31.64 -11.43
C PRO A 465 -23.52 32.29 -10.06
N VAL A 466 -24.04 33.52 -10.09
CA VAL A 466 -24.25 34.38 -8.89
C VAL A 466 -25.06 33.70 -7.78
N ASN A 467 -26.03 32.85 -8.11
CA ASN A 467 -26.82 32.08 -7.14
C ASN A 467 -26.00 30.98 -6.43
N ARG A 468 -25.04 30.35 -7.13
CA ARG A 468 -24.11 29.38 -6.56
C ARG A 468 -23.13 30.05 -5.61
N ILE A 469 -22.57 31.19 -6.02
CA ILE A 469 -21.69 32.05 -5.21
C ILE A 469 -22.43 32.53 -3.95
N ALA A 470 -23.68 32.98 -4.08
CA ALA A 470 -24.49 33.45 -2.96
C ALA A 470 -24.84 32.33 -1.94
N ALA A 471 -24.86 31.07 -2.37
CA ALA A 471 -24.99 29.91 -1.51
C ALA A 471 -23.65 29.39 -0.95
N GLY A 472 -22.54 30.12 -1.16
CA GLY A 472 -21.22 29.80 -0.62
C GLY A 472 -20.43 28.73 -1.38
N TYR A 473 -20.96 28.21 -2.49
CA TYR A 473 -20.30 27.15 -3.26
C TYR A 473 -19.27 27.71 -4.25
N LEU A 474 -18.14 27.01 -4.38
CA LEU A 474 -17.19 27.14 -5.47
C LEU A 474 -17.04 25.77 -6.14
N LYS A 475 -17.28 25.70 -7.45
CA LYS A 475 -17.21 24.47 -8.26
C LYS A 475 -16.14 24.61 -9.34
N ALA A 476 -15.15 23.73 -9.28
CA ALA A 476 -14.38 23.35 -10.46
C ALA A 476 -15.06 22.17 -11.17
N ALA A 477 -15.09 22.18 -12.49
CA ALA A 477 -15.44 21.04 -13.32
C ALA A 477 -14.18 20.59 -14.05
N VAL A 478 -13.71 19.39 -13.74
CA VAL A 478 -12.49 18.80 -14.29
C VAL A 478 -12.86 17.63 -15.18
N LYS A 479 -12.24 17.56 -16.36
CA LYS A 479 -12.22 16.37 -17.22
C LYS A 479 -10.78 15.97 -17.47
N VAL A 480 -10.55 14.67 -17.57
CA VAL A 480 -9.22 14.09 -17.86
C VAL A 480 -9.42 12.96 -18.86
N VAL A 481 -8.59 12.92 -19.88
CA VAL A 481 -8.46 11.81 -20.83
C VAL A 481 -7.23 11.01 -20.43
N TYR A 482 -7.41 9.74 -20.08
CA TYR A 482 -6.29 8.86 -19.71
C TYR A 482 -5.64 8.24 -20.94
N LEU A 483 -4.35 7.95 -20.85
CA LEU A 483 -3.68 7.12 -21.85
C LEU A 483 -4.20 5.68 -21.76
N ALA A 484 -4.58 5.11 -22.90
CA ALA A 484 -5.04 3.72 -22.98
C ALA A 484 -3.85 2.75 -23.01
N VAL A 485 -3.99 1.61 -22.34
CA VAL A 485 -3.06 0.48 -22.49
C VAL A 485 -3.37 -0.29 -23.77
N VAL A 486 -2.34 -0.61 -24.56
CA VAL A 486 -2.46 -1.50 -25.71
C VAL A 486 -2.63 -2.94 -25.23
N GLU A 487 -3.88 -3.40 -25.16
CA GLU A 487 -4.21 -4.80 -24.84
C GLU A 487 -4.26 -5.70 -26.09
N TYR A 488 -4.65 -5.14 -27.22
CA TYR A 488 -4.79 -5.80 -28.50
C TYR A 488 -3.98 -5.05 -29.54
N PHE A 489 -3.06 -5.74 -30.22
CA PHE A 489 -2.29 -5.20 -31.33
C PHE A 489 -2.59 -6.03 -32.59
N LEU A 490 -3.19 -5.38 -33.58
CA LEU A 490 -3.60 -5.99 -34.84
C LEU A 490 -2.65 -5.54 -35.94
N ILE A 491 -2.26 -6.47 -36.81
CA ILE A 491 -1.42 -6.22 -37.99
C ILE A 491 -2.08 -6.92 -39.17
N ASP A 492 -2.55 -6.13 -40.13
CA ASP A 492 -3.04 -6.64 -41.41
C ASP A 492 -1.84 -6.89 -42.35
N ILE A 493 -1.82 -8.03 -43.03
CA ILE A 493 -0.74 -8.44 -43.94
C ILE A 493 -1.32 -8.78 -45.30
N GLU A 494 -0.96 -8.02 -46.33
CA GLU A 494 -1.20 -8.39 -47.73
C GLU A 494 0.01 -9.18 -48.26
N GLY A 495 -0.22 -10.40 -48.72
CA GLY A 495 0.85 -11.29 -49.21
C GLY A 495 0.40 -12.16 -50.37
N GLY A 496 1.14 -12.11 -51.48
CA GLY A 496 0.83 -12.86 -52.69
C GLY A 496 1.74 -12.46 -53.86
N GLN A 497 1.82 -13.31 -54.88
CA GLN A 497 2.68 -13.06 -56.06
C GLN A 497 2.21 -11.87 -56.91
N THR A 498 0.95 -11.44 -56.75
CA THR A 498 0.33 -10.32 -57.47
C THR A 498 0.32 -9.01 -56.68
N VAL A 499 0.71 -9.03 -55.40
CA VAL A 499 0.66 -7.85 -54.51
C VAL A 499 1.59 -6.75 -55.02
N GLN A 500 1.04 -5.56 -55.25
CA GLN A 500 1.78 -4.42 -55.77
C GLN A 500 2.22 -3.49 -54.63
N ILE A 501 3.53 -3.41 -54.39
CA ILE A 501 4.09 -2.53 -53.36
C ILE A 501 4.35 -1.13 -53.95
N THR A 502 3.35 -0.25 -53.87
CA THR A 502 3.50 1.16 -54.26
C THR A 502 4.37 1.92 -53.25
N ARG A 503 5.67 2.03 -53.53
CA ARG A 503 6.61 2.83 -52.72
C ARG A 503 6.57 4.29 -53.12
N THR A 504 5.82 5.12 -52.39
CA THR A 504 5.98 6.58 -52.45
C THR A 504 7.34 6.97 -51.88
N GLN A 505 8.31 7.27 -52.76
CA GLN A 505 9.58 7.83 -52.33
C GLN A 505 9.40 9.29 -51.89
N ASN A 506 9.23 9.51 -50.58
CA ASN A 506 9.49 10.82 -50.00
C ASN A 506 11.01 11.09 -49.98
N GLN A 507 11.55 11.51 -51.12
CA GLN A 507 12.86 12.14 -51.21
C GLN A 507 12.79 13.54 -50.57
N PRO A 508 13.59 13.86 -49.55
CA PRO A 508 13.57 15.17 -48.92
C PRO A 508 14.51 16.16 -49.65
N THR A 509 13.99 16.88 -50.65
CA THR A 509 14.63 18.10 -51.18
C THR A 509 13.61 19.21 -51.39
N GLY A 510 13.99 20.45 -51.06
CA GLY A 510 13.06 21.58 -50.92
C GLY A 510 12.83 22.40 -52.19
N PHE A 511 11.83 23.28 -52.11
CA PHE A 511 11.56 24.44 -53.00
C PHE A 511 11.69 24.22 -54.52
N ASN A 512 10.56 24.04 -55.23
CA ASN A 512 9.89 25.20 -55.86
C ASN A 512 8.66 24.88 -56.75
N PHE A 513 7.72 25.84 -56.73
CA PHE A 513 6.67 26.19 -57.72
C PHE A 513 5.62 25.15 -58.22
N ALA A 514 4.41 25.68 -58.43
CA ALA A 514 3.19 24.96 -58.83
C ALA A 514 2.94 24.98 -60.36
N VAL A 515 2.15 24.02 -60.86
CA VAL A 515 1.17 24.18 -61.96
C VAL A 515 0.00 23.16 -61.75
N ILE A 516 -1.14 23.44 -62.40
CA ILE A 516 -2.52 22.94 -62.18
C ILE A 516 -2.95 21.88 -63.25
N THR A 517 -4.12 21.20 -63.05
CA THR A 517 -4.89 20.35 -64.02
C THR A 517 -4.21 19.03 -64.46
N THR A 518 -4.83 17.89 -64.85
CA THR A 518 -6.23 17.38 -65.13
C THR A 518 -6.18 15.82 -65.08
N SER A 519 -7.21 14.96 -65.20
CA SER A 519 -8.68 15.02 -65.47
C SER A 519 -9.40 13.76 -64.88
N LEU A 520 -10.59 13.38 -65.38
CA LEU A 520 -11.36 12.16 -65.03
C LEU A 520 -10.95 10.88 -65.80
N ALA A 521 -11.30 9.73 -65.18
CA ALA A 521 -11.86 8.48 -65.75
C ALA A 521 -11.12 7.65 -66.83
N ALA A 522 -10.88 6.38 -66.47
CA ALA A 522 -11.47 5.22 -67.14
C ALA A 522 -11.77 4.14 -66.09
#